data_AF-A0AAU9RQ52-F1
#
_entry.id   AF-A0AAU9RQ52-F1
#
_cell.length_a   1.000
_cell.length_b   1.000
_cell.length_c   1.000
_cell.angle_alpha   90.00
_cell.angle_beta   90.00
_cell.angle_gamma   90.00
#
_symmetry.space_group_name_H-M   'P 1'
#
loop_
_entity.id
_entity.type
_entity.pdbx_description
1 polymer ?
#
loop_
_entity_poly.entity_id
_entity_poly.type
_entity_poly.pdbx_seq_one_letter_code
_entity_poly.pdbx_strand_id
1 'polypeptide(L)' 'MKKQHLKRYENHLSVGSWKLIEEFNVSNSIGQYRTTKHCYRISFVKDTIVSNSVTVSNSDFLDLV' A
#
# COMPACT_ATOMS: atom_id res chain seq x y z
N MET A 1 -6.08 15.28 12.18
CA MET A 1 -6.53 13.91 11.84
C MET A 1 -5.70 13.26 10.72
N LYS A 2 -5.63 13.78 9.48
CA LYS A 2 -4.91 13.10 8.36
C LYS A 2 -3.42 12.77 8.58
N LYS A 3 -2.68 13.59 9.34
CA LYS A 3 -1.22 13.42 9.54
C LYS A 3 -0.84 12.33 10.55
N GLN A 4 -1.75 11.93 11.43
CA GLN A 4 -1.42 11.06 12.57
C GLN A 4 -1.29 9.58 12.14
N HIS A 5 -2.05 9.17 11.12
CA HIS A 5 -1.95 7.82 10.55
C HIS A 5 -0.67 7.64 9.72
N LEU A 6 -0.21 8.70 9.03
CA LEU A 6 1.01 8.63 8.21
C LEU A 6 2.24 8.24 9.02
N LYS A 7 2.42 8.84 10.21
CA LYS A 7 3.54 8.51 11.11
C LYS A 7 3.56 7.05 11.57
N ARG A 8 2.39 6.41 11.70
CA ARG A 8 2.31 5.00 12.10
C ARG A 8 2.92 4.09 11.03
N TYR A 9 2.72 4.41 9.76
CA TYR A 9 3.16 3.55 8.65
C TYR A 9 4.51 3.96 8.05
N GLU A 10 4.97 5.20 8.24
CA GLU A 10 6.29 5.67 7.78
C GLU A 10 7.43 4.75 8.22
N ASN A 11 7.40 4.29 9.48
CA ASN A 11 8.44 3.40 10.01
C ASN A 11 8.37 1.97 9.44
N HIS A 12 7.24 1.57 8.85
CA HIS A 12 7.04 0.21 8.35
C HIS A 12 7.13 0.12 6.81
N LEU A 13 6.99 1.24 6.08
CA LEU A 13 6.96 1.30 4.62
C LEU A 13 8.30 1.80 4.04
N SER A 14 9.37 1.04 4.27
CA SER A 14 10.66 1.27 3.62
C SER A 14 10.61 1.00 2.12
N VAL A 15 11.10 1.94 1.32
CA VAL A 15 11.24 1.79 -0.14
C VAL A 15 12.16 0.61 -0.47
N GLY A 16 11.82 -0.18 -1.49
CA GLY A 16 12.61 -1.35 -1.92
C GLY A 16 12.42 -2.61 -1.08
N SER A 17 11.49 -2.59 -0.11
CA SER A 17 11.17 -3.76 0.71
C SER A 17 9.75 -4.26 0.46
N TRP A 18 9.60 -5.58 0.43
CA TRP A 18 8.30 -6.22 0.32
C TRP A 18 7.52 -6.12 1.63
N LYS A 19 6.23 -5.76 1.51
CA LYS A 19 5.32 -5.60 2.66
C LYS A 19 4.01 -6.30 2.37
N LEU A 20 3.43 -6.87 3.41
CA LEU A 20 2.07 -7.38 3.39
C LEU A 20 1.16 -6.32 3.99
N ILE A 21 0.11 -5.96 3.26
CA ILE A 21 -0.87 -4.95 3.68
C ILE A 21 -2.23 -5.62 3.73
N GLU A 22 -2.86 -5.59 4.90
CA GLU A 22 -4.13 -6.25 5.19
C GLU A 22 -5.15 -5.23 5.73
N GLU A 23 -6.44 -5.55 5.63
CA GLU A 23 -7.54 -4.71 6.14
C GLU A 23 -7.51 -3.27 5.59
N PHE A 24 -7.26 -3.12 4.29
CA PHE A 24 -7.30 -1.84 3.58
C PHE A 24 -8.63 -1.65 2.84
N ASN A 25 -8.98 -0.39 2.54
CA ASN A 25 -10.15 -0.09 1.74
C ASN A 25 -9.79 0.09 0.27
N VAL A 26 -10.60 -0.49 -0.62
CA VAL A 26 -10.51 -0.30 -2.08
C VAL A 26 -11.64 0.59 -2.54
N SER A 27 -11.30 1.61 -3.33
CA SER A 27 -12.29 2.50 -3.94
C SER A 27 -11.95 2.79 -5.39
N ASN A 28 -12.95 3.24 -6.15
CA ASN A 28 -12.71 3.75 -7.49
C ASN A 28 -11.67 4.86 -7.42
N SER A 29 -10.66 4.69 -8.23
CA SER A 29 -9.71 5.73 -8.54
C SER A 29 -10.54 6.79 -9.30
N ILE A 30 -10.71 8.00 -8.76
CA ILE A 30 -11.36 9.17 -9.42
C ILE A 30 -10.42 10.41 -9.36
N GLY A 31 -10.42 11.27 -10.39
CA GLY A 31 -9.69 12.55 -10.44
C GLY A 31 -8.67 12.67 -11.59
N GLN A 32 -8.13 13.88 -11.81
CA GLN A 32 -7.09 14.15 -12.83
C GLN A 32 -5.67 13.88 -12.33
N TYR A 33 -5.43 14.02 -11.02
CA TYR A 33 -4.10 13.82 -10.42
C TYR A 33 -3.96 12.39 -9.90
N ARG A 34 -3.24 11.55 -10.65
CA ARG A 34 -3.02 10.14 -10.31
C ARG A 34 -1.61 9.72 -10.63
N THR A 35 -1.04 8.93 -9.74
CA THR A 35 0.29 8.35 -9.93
C THR A 35 0.24 7.12 -10.85
N THR A 36 -0.90 6.43 -10.92
CA THR A 36 -1.07 5.20 -11.72
C THR A 36 -2.36 5.23 -12.54
N LYS A 37 -2.42 4.38 -13.58
CA LYS A 37 -3.58 4.24 -14.47
C LYS A 37 -4.62 3.23 -13.95
N HIS A 38 -4.46 2.70 -12.74
CA HIS A 38 -5.38 1.69 -12.21
C HIS A 38 -6.78 2.28 -11.94
N CYS A 39 -7.81 1.51 -12.28
CA CYS A 39 -9.22 1.87 -12.05
C CYS A 39 -9.57 1.98 -10.57
N TYR A 40 -8.78 1.34 -9.70
CA TYR A 40 -8.96 1.32 -8.25
C TYR A 40 -7.75 1.87 -7.51
N ARG A 41 -7.96 2.36 -6.29
CA ARG A 41 -6.91 2.74 -5.36
C ARG A 41 -7.17 2.12 -3.99
N ILE A 42 -6.08 1.87 -3.28
CA ILE A 42 -6.12 1.49 -1.87
C ILE A 42 -6.04 2.72 -0.98
N SER A 43 -6.67 2.65 0.19
CA SER A 43 -6.54 3.65 1.24
C SER A 43 -6.39 2.99 2.59
N PHE A 44 -5.51 3.56 3.40
CA PHE A 44 -5.21 3.05 4.73
C PHE A 44 -6.29 3.52 5.69
N VAL A 45 -6.89 2.58 6.41
CA VAL A 45 -7.87 2.82 7.46
C VAL A 45 -7.22 2.61 8.82
N LYS A 46 -8.00 2.81 9.90
CA LYS A 46 -7.51 2.67 11.28
C LYS A 46 -6.96 1.26 11.56
N ASP A 47 -7.61 0.27 10.98
CA ASP A 47 -7.37 -1.14 11.24
C ASP A 47 -6.44 -1.77 10.20
N THR A 48 -5.92 -0.99 9.25
CA THR A 48 -4.94 -1.49 8.28
C THR A 48 -3.68 -2.01 8.99
N ILE A 49 -3.31 -3.24 8.64
CA ILE A 49 -2.13 -3.92 9.17
C ILE A 49 -1.05 -3.90 8.10
N VAL A 50 0.16 -3.49 8.48
CA VAL A 50 1.35 -3.54 7.62
C VAL A 50 2.40 -4.39 8.31
N SER A 51 2.78 -5.49 7.69
CA SER A 51 3.80 -6.41 8.20
C SER A 51 4.90 -6.65 7.14
N ASN A 52 6.03 -7.18 7.60
CA ASN A 52 7.11 -7.55 6.69
C ASN A 52 6.68 -8.78 5.89
N SER A 53 6.86 -8.73 4.57
CA SER A 53 6.67 -9.90 3.72
C SER A 53 7.99 -10.65 3.56
N VAL A 54 7.91 -11.97 3.40
CA VAL A 54 9.04 -12.74 2.87
C VAL A 54 9.30 -12.24 1.45
N THR A 55 10.56 -12.01 1.08
CA THR A 55 10.90 -11.60 -0.29
C THR A 55 10.52 -12.73 -1.25
N VAL A 56 9.41 -12.55 -1.97
CA VAL A 56 8.89 -13.57 -2.90
C VAL A 56 9.51 -13.42 -4.29
N SER A 57 9.99 -12.23 -4.64
CA SER A 57 10.60 -11.95 -5.95
C SER A 57 11.60 -10.79 -5.89
N ASN A 58 12.54 -10.76 -6.84
CA ASN A 58 13.45 -9.63 -7.08
C ASN A 58 12.85 -8.55 -8.01
N SER A 59 11.66 -8.80 -8.56
CA SER A 59 10.91 -7.83 -9.36
C SER A 59 10.14 -6.86 -8.47
N ASP A 60 9.88 -5.64 -8.93
CA ASP A 60 9.02 -4.68 -8.21
C ASP A 60 7.54 -5.11 -8.20
N PHE A 61 7.16 -6.02 -9.11
CA PHE A 61 5.80 -6.54 -9.25
C PHE A 61 5.76 -8.05 -9.02
N LEU A 62 4.74 -8.48 -8.28
CA LEU A 62 4.51 -9.89 -8.00
C LEU A 62 3.76 -10.51 -9.18
N ASP A 63 4.47 -11.29 -10.00
CA ASP A 63 3.85 -12.17 -11.00
C ASP A 63 3.47 -13.48 -10.32
N LEU A 64 2.18 -13.63 -10.01
CA LEU A 64 1.63 -14.90 -9.55
C LEU A 64 1.11 -15.64 -10.79
N VAL A 65 1.79 -16.72 -11.17
CA VAL A 65 1.38 -17.64 -12.24
C VAL A 65 0.13 -18.41 -11.82
#